data_AF-A0A2V7ERY1-F1
#
_entry.id   AF-A0A2V7ERY1-F1
#
_cell.length_a   1.000
_cell.length_b   1.000
_cell.length_c   1.000
_cell.angle_alpha   90.00
_cell.angle_beta   90.00
_cell.angle_gamma   90.00
#
_symmetry.space_group_name_H-M   'P 1'
#
loop_
_entity.id
_entity.type
_entity.pdbx_description
1 polymer ?
#
loop_
_entity_poly.entity_id
_entity_poly.type
_entity_poly.pdbx_seq_one_letter_code
_entity_poly.pdbx_strand_id
1 'polypeptide(L)' 'MTTSQSDKAARLRALHEGPRAFVIANPWDAGSARVLAALGFQALATSSGAKAGVLGKRDGKVTRD' A
#
# COMPACT_ATOMS: atom_id res chain seq x y z
N MET A 1 15.42 2.01 -16.26
CA MET A 1 14.21 1.30 -16.71
C MET A 1 13.12 1.52 -15.67
N THR A 2 11.92 1.89 -16.11
CA THR A 2 10.75 2.01 -15.24
C THR A 2 10.31 0.61 -14.80
N THR A 3 10.14 0.36 -13.51
CA THR A 3 9.63 -0.93 -12.99
C THR A 3 8.23 -1.20 -13.53
N SER A 4 8.03 -2.33 -14.22
CA SER A 4 6.73 -2.73 -14.75
C SER A 4 5.77 -3.18 -13.63
N GLN A 5 4.49 -3.34 -13.95
CA GLN A 5 3.53 -3.93 -13.01
C GLN A 5 3.93 -5.37 -12.65
N SER A 6 4.34 -6.16 -13.65
CA SER A 6 4.77 -7.55 -13.46
C SER A 6 5.98 -7.65 -12.54
N ASP A 7 6.93 -6.72 -12.65
CA ASP A 7 8.10 -6.67 -11.76
C ASP A 7 7.68 -6.40 -10.30
N LYS A 8 6.70 -5.52 -10.08
CA LYS A 8 6.16 -5.25 -8.73
C LYS A 8 5.44 -6.47 -8.18
N ALA A 9 4.67 -7.19 -9.01
CA ALA A 9 3.97 -8.40 -8.60
C ALA A 9 4.95 -9.52 -8.22
N ALA A 10 6.00 -9.73 -9.02
CA ALA A 10 7.06 -10.69 -8.71
C ALA A 10 7.79 -10.34 -7.41
N ARG A 11 8.13 -9.05 -7.20
CA ARG A 11 8.78 -8.59 -5.96
C ARG A 11 7.87 -8.76 -4.74
N LEU A 12 6.58 -8.45 -4.84
CA LEU A 12 5.64 -8.67 -3.75
C LEU A 12 5.48 -10.15 -3.43
N ARG A 13 5.42 -11.03 -4.43
CA ARG A 13 5.39 -12.50 -4.24
C ARG A 13 6.64 -12.98 -3.50
N ALA A 14 7.82 -12.52 -3.91
CA ALA A 14 9.08 -12.89 -3.25
C ALA A 14 9.13 -12.47 -1.77
N LEU A 15 8.50 -11.34 -1.40
CA LEU A 15 8.37 -10.95 0.02
C LEU A 15 7.53 -11.94 0.83
N HIS A 16 6.48 -12.53 0.24
CA HIS A 16 5.61 -13.51 0.90
C HIS A 16 6.24 -14.91 0.99
N GLU A 17 7.03 -15.29 -0.01
CA GLU A 17 7.75 -16.56 -0.05
C GLU A 17 9.04 -16.54 0.81
N GLY A 18 9.41 -15.35 1.30
CA GLY A 18 10.59 -15.15 2.12
C GLY A 18 10.49 -15.83 3.49
N PRO A 19 11.64 -16.14 4.12
CA PRO A 19 11.67 -16.88 5.39
C PRO A 19 11.24 -16.07 6.61
N ARG A 20 10.92 -14.77 6.44
CA ARG A 20 10.58 -13.86 7.54
C ARG A 20 9.32 -13.08 7.19
N ALA A 21 8.51 -12.80 8.20
CA ALA A 21 7.44 -11.82 8.08
C ALA A 21 8.01 -10.45 7.70
N PHE A 22 7.24 -9.69 6.92
CA PHE A 22 7.52 -8.30 6.57
C PHE A 22 6.29 -7.45 6.88
N VAL A 23 6.52 -6.14 7.07
CA VAL A 23 5.43 -5.20 7.37
C VAL A 23 4.96 -4.53 6.08
N ILE A 24 3.65 -4.54 5.86
CA ILE A 24 2.97 -3.79 4.81
C ILE A 24 2.25 -2.60 5.44
N ALA A 25 2.72 -1.38 5.16
CA ALA A 25 2.14 -0.18 5.74
C ALA A 25 0.92 0.31 4.95
N ASN A 26 -0.02 0.97 5.64
CA ASN A 26 -1.24 1.49 5.05
C ASN A 26 -1.22 3.03 4.88
N PRO A 27 -0.77 3.58 3.74
CA PRO A 27 -0.93 5.00 3.45
C PRO A 27 -2.40 5.36 3.19
N TRP A 28 -2.75 6.63 3.40
CA TRP A 28 -4.09 7.18 3.18
C TRP A 28 -4.15 8.22 2.04
N ASP A 29 -2.99 8.64 1.53
CA ASP A 29 -2.83 9.56 0.41
C ASP A 29 -1.44 9.40 -0.26
N ALA A 30 -1.15 10.24 -1.25
CA ALA A 30 0.14 10.20 -1.95
C ALA A 30 1.32 10.66 -1.07
N GLY A 31 1.08 11.58 -0.12
CA GLY A 31 2.11 12.10 0.77
C GLY A 31 2.61 11.04 1.74
N SER A 32 1.68 10.40 2.46
CA SER A 32 1.94 9.27 3.35
C SER A 32 2.60 8.10 2.61
N ALA A 33 2.18 7.78 1.39
CA ALA A 33 2.83 6.74 0.58
C ALA A 33 4.31 7.04 0.30
N ARG A 34 4.65 8.29 -0.05
CA ARG A 34 6.04 8.72 -0.26
C ARG A 34 6.87 8.65 1.01
N VAL A 35 6.31 9.10 2.14
CA VAL A 35 6.99 9.05 3.44
C VAL A 35 7.27 7.60 3.85
N LEU A 36 6.28 6.71 3.77
CA LEU A 36 6.44 5.31 4.13
C LEU A 36 7.44 4.59 3.22
N ALA A 37 7.46 4.89 1.93
CA ALA A 37 8.50 4.38 1.02
C ALA A 37 9.89 4.88 1.42
N ALA A 38 10.03 6.17 1.79
CA ALA A 38 11.30 6.74 2.24
C ALA A 38 11.78 6.16 3.59
N LEU A 39 10.85 5.71 4.45
CA LEU A 39 11.16 4.99 5.70
C LEU A 39 11.57 3.53 5.47
N GLY A 40 11.55 3.04 4.23
CA GLY A 40 12.05 1.71 3.88
C GLY A 40 11.03 0.58 3.91
N PHE A 41 9.73 0.88 4.01
CA PHE A 41 8.70 -0.16 3.86
C PHE A 41 8.78 -0.78 2.46
N GLN A 42 8.84 -2.11 2.41
CA GLN A 42 9.06 -2.85 1.15
C GLN A 42 7.78 -3.00 0.32
N ALA A 43 6.62 -2.79 0.93
CA ALA A 43 5.30 -2.83 0.29
C ALA A 43 4.32 -1.87 1.00
N LEU A 44 3.29 -1.44 0.26
CA LEU A 44 2.20 -0.61 0.74
C LEU A 44 0.87 -1.25 0.39
N ALA A 45 -0.13 -1.12 1.27
CA ALA A 45 -1.50 -1.55 1.02
C ALA A 45 -2.48 -0.40 1.26
N THR A 46 -3.45 -0.23 0.38
CA THR A 46 -4.54 0.72 0.61
C THR A 46 -5.43 0.27 1.78
N SER A 47 -6.06 1.23 2.48
CA SER A 47 -7.07 0.95 3.53
C SER A 47 -8.37 1.68 3.22
N SER A 48 -9.49 0.96 3.19
CA SER A 48 -10.83 1.53 2.95
C SER A 48 -11.24 2.49 4.07
N GLY A 49 -11.00 2.10 5.33
CA GLY A 49 -11.28 2.95 6.48
C GLY A 49 -10.45 4.23 6.46
N ALA A 50 -9.15 4.14 6.13
CA ALA A 50 -8.29 5.32 6.03
C ALA A 50 -8.74 6.25 4.89
N LYS A 51 -9.06 5.70 3.71
CA LYS A 51 -9.59 6.47 2.57
C LYS A 51 -10.93 7.12 2.90
N ALA A 52 -11.82 6.39 3.58
CA ALA A 52 -13.11 6.92 4.02
C ALA A 52 -12.92 8.08 5.01
N GLY A 53 -12.01 7.95 5.97
CA GLY A 53 -11.66 9.00 6.92
C GLY A 53 -11.18 10.29 6.24
N VAL A 54 -10.30 10.19 5.23
CA VAL A 54 -9.86 11.34 4.43
C VAL A 54 -11.03 12.05 3.73
N LEU A 55 -12.08 11.30 3.36
CA LEU A 55 -13.28 11.84 2.71
C LEU A 55 -14.39 12.25 3.69
N GLY A 56 -14.18 12.16 5.01
CA GLY A 56 -15.21 12.41 6.01
C GLY A 56 -16.36 11.38 5.98
N LYS A 57 -16.11 10.18 5.48
CA LYS A 57 -17.09 9.09 5.36
C LYS A 57 -16.80 7.97 6.36
N ARG A 58 -17.83 7.20 6.70
CA ARG A 58 -17.66 5.92 7.40
C ARG A 58 -17.03 4.88 6.47
N ASP A 59 -16.29 3.93 7.04
CA ASP A 59 -15.77 2.80 6.28
C ASP A 59 -16.89 2.04 5.55
N GLY A 60 -16.58 1.52 4.37
CA GLY A 60 -17.54 0.86 3.47
C GLY A 60 -18.52 1.80 2.76
N LYS A 61 -18.39 3.13 2.89
CA LYS A 61 -19.24 4.12 2.20
C LYS A 61 -18.54 4.82 1.01
N VAL A 62 -17.38 4.33 0.60
CA VAL A 62 -16.66 4.77 -0.60
C VAL A 62 -16.97 3.79 -1.72
N THR A 63 -17.47 4.30 -2.85
CA THR A 63 -17.72 3.53 -4.07
C THR A 63 -16.41 3.26 -4.81
N ARG A 64 -16.41 2.26 -5.70
CA ARG A 64 -15.29 2.00 -6.60
C ARG A 64 -15.13 3.10 -7.65
N ASP A 65 -16.27 3.58 -8.13
CA ASP A 65 -16.39 4.68 -9.10
C ASP A 65 -16.22 6.02 -8.37
#